data_AF-A0A1B1MIH6-F1
#
_entry.id   AF-A0A1B1MIH6-F1
#
_cell.length_a   1.000
_cell.length_b   1.000
_cell.length_c   1.000
_cell.angle_alpha   90.00
_cell.angle_beta   90.00
_cell.angle_gamma   90.00
#
_symmetry.space_group_name_H-M   'P 1'
#
loop_
_entity.id
_entity.type
_entity.pdbx_description
1 polymer ?
#
loop_
_entity_poly.entity_id
_entity_poly.type
_entity_poly.pdbx_seq_one_letter_code
_entity_poly.pdbx_strand_id
1 'polypeptide(L)'
;MEGVAAGAQTGKAAVYRRWPSKEDLVADALQCGLPRLEEAPDLGSVREDLLELCRRAREAMFSRPGFALRAVIHECDPVQAERFHGVIFEGVVEPAIGLIREIVTRGIERSEVRADAANSYVFDAIPAMMMYRSKVYASEWSDRDIEEMIDRLMVPLLRPATD
;
A
#
# COMPACT_ATOMS: atom_id res chain seq x y z
N MET A 1 -20.21 0.38 -16.44
CA MET A 1 -20.28 1.19 -17.68
C MET A 1 -21.49 2.11 -17.70
N GLU A 2 -22.72 1.60 -17.63
CA GLU A 2 -23.94 2.43 -17.72
C GLU A 2 -24.06 3.49 -16.63
N GLY A 3 -23.83 3.12 -15.36
CA GLY A 3 -23.80 4.09 -14.26
C GLY A 3 -22.70 5.16 -14.39
N VAL A 4 -21.55 4.81 -14.96
CA VAL A 4 -20.47 5.79 -15.22
C VAL A 4 -20.84 6.73 -16.35
N ALA A 5 -21.44 6.21 -17.42
CA ALA A 5 -21.93 7.02 -18.55
C ALA A 5 -22.98 8.03 -18.08
N ALA A 6 -23.95 7.59 -17.27
CA ALA A 6 -24.95 8.46 -16.66
C ALA A 6 -24.32 9.52 -15.74
N GLY A 7 -23.41 9.11 -14.84
CA GLY A 7 -22.73 10.02 -13.91
C GLY A 7 -21.83 11.04 -14.61
N ALA A 8 -21.18 10.66 -15.71
CA ALA A 8 -20.37 11.55 -16.54
C ALA A 8 -21.17 12.29 -17.63
N GLN A 9 -22.50 12.17 -17.61
CA GLN A 9 -23.43 12.79 -18.58
C GLN A 9 -23.02 12.54 -20.05
N THR A 10 -22.60 11.31 -20.34
CA THR A 10 -22.11 10.90 -21.67
C THR A 10 -22.76 9.60 -22.14
N GLY A 11 -22.61 9.28 -23.43
CA GLY A 11 -23.12 8.05 -24.00
C GLY A 11 -22.24 6.84 -23.66
N LYS A 12 -22.84 5.66 -23.47
CA LYS A 12 -22.14 4.38 -23.24
C LYS A 12 -21.04 4.13 -24.28
N ALA A 13 -21.29 4.42 -25.56
CA ALA A 13 -20.30 4.29 -26.63
C ALA A 13 -19.05 5.16 -26.44
N ALA A 14 -19.16 6.35 -25.85
CA ALA A 14 -18.00 7.19 -25.55
C ALA A 14 -17.14 6.58 -24.44
N VAL A 15 -17.77 5.99 -23.41
CA VAL A 15 -17.07 5.30 -22.32
C VAL A 15 -16.35 4.06 -22.85
N TYR A 16 -17.01 3.22 -23.67
CA TYR A 16 -16.37 2.02 -24.26
C TYR A 16 -15.22 2.35 -25.23
N ARG A 17 -15.26 3.51 -25.91
CA ARG A 17 -14.15 3.95 -26.76
C ARG A 17 -12.88 4.24 -25.96
N ARG A 18 -13.03 4.72 -24.72
CA ARG A 18 -11.90 5.07 -23.84
C ARG A 18 -11.46 3.88 -22.99
N TRP A 19 -12.40 3.07 -22.53
CA TRP A 19 -12.16 1.86 -21.75
C TRP A 19 -12.93 0.69 -22.38
N PRO A 20 -12.24 -0.21 -23.10
CA PRO A 20 -12.87 -1.34 -23.79
C PRO A 20 -13.62 -2.30 -22.83
N SER A 21 -13.21 -2.39 -21.57
CA SER A 21 -13.83 -3.22 -20.53
C SER A 21 -14.11 -2.45 -19.23
N LYS A 22 -14.89 -3.06 -18.32
CA LYS A 22 -15.13 -2.51 -16.96
C LYS A 22 -13.81 -2.48 -16.19
N GLU A 23 -12.98 -3.50 -16.40
CA GLU A 23 -11.69 -3.68 -15.77
C GLU A 23 -10.73 -2.57 -16.16
N ASP A 24 -10.64 -2.22 -17.45
CA ASP A 24 -9.78 -1.11 -17.93
C ASP A 24 -10.22 0.23 -17.31
N LEU A 25 -11.52 0.45 -17.15
CA LEU A 25 -12.05 1.65 -16.51
C LEU A 25 -11.68 1.71 -15.03
N VAL A 26 -11.84 0.59 -14.32
CA VAL A 26 -11.52 0.51 -12.90
C VAL A 26 -10.02 0.67 -12.66
N ALA A 27 -9.19 0.03 -13.50
CA ALA A 27 -7.74 0.18 -13.49
C ALA A 27 -7.32 1.65 -13.61
N ASP A 28 -7.80 2.36 -14.63
CA ASP A 28 -7.49 3.77 -14.87
C ASP A 28 -8.01 4.68 -13.72
N ALA A 29 -9.21 4.39 -13.21
CA ALA A 29 -9.78 5.10 -12.07
C ALA A 29 -8.95 4.90 -10.78
N LEU A 30 -8.44 3.69 -10.54
CA LEU A 30 -7.54 3.41 -9.43
C LEU A 30 -6.21 4.14 -9.59
N GLN A 31 -5.59 4.10 -10.78
CA GLN A 31 -4.34 4.83 -11.06
C GLN A 31 -4.46 6.34 -10.84
N CYS A 32 -5.61 6.92 -11.18
CA CYS A 32 -5.87 8.35 -11.00
C CYS A 32 -6.29 8.72 -9.58
N GLY A 33 -6.98 7.81 -8.87
CA GLY A 33 -7.62 8.10 -7.60
C GLY A 33 -6.78 7.71 -6.38
N LEU A 34 -5.88 6.73 -6.49
CA LEU A 34 -5.13 6.23 -5.35
C LEU A 34 -4.16 7.31 -4.83
N PRO A 35 -4.18 7.61 -3.52
CA PRO A 35 -3.22 8.54 -2.94
C PRO A 35 -1.81 7.97 -3.08
N ARG A 36 -0.89 8.81 -3.54
CA ARG A 36 0.50 8.44 -3.74
C ARG A 36 1.29 8.75 -2.48
N LEU A 37 2.03 7.76 -1.98
CA LEU A 37 3.06 7.98 -0.99
C LEU A 37 4.32 8.35 -1.76
N GLU A 38 4.68 9.63 -1.77
CA GLU A 38 5.72 10.16 -2.66
C GLU A 38 7.11 10.21 -2.00
N GLU A 39 7.16 10.46 -0.70
CA GLU A 39 8.41 10.69 0.02
C GLU A 39 8.48 9.91 1.34
N ALA A 40 9.67 9.37 1.62
CA ALA A 40 9.96 8.68 2.86
C ALA A 40 10.03 9.70 4.01
N PRO A 41 9.29 9.52 5.11
CA PRO A 41 9.44 10.36 6.30
C PRO A 41 10.89 10.41 6.80
N ASP A 42 11.37 11.57 7.27
CA ASP A 42 12.69 11.73 7.91
C ASP A 42 12.56 12.46 9.26
N LEU A 43 12.04 11.75 10.25
CA LEU A 43 11.78 12.22 11.61
C LEU A 43 12.95 11.94 12.56
N GLY A 44 14.08 11.46 12.03
CA GLY A 44 15.31 11.28 12.79
C GLY A 44 15.46 9.92 13.48
N SER A 45 14.54 8.98 13.30
CA SER A 45 14.75 7.57 13.65
C SER A 45 13.90 6.64 12.81
N VAL A 46 14.39 5.43 12.56
CA VAL A 46 13.69 4.40 11.77
C VAL A 46 12.33 4.06 12.36
N ARG A 47 12.21 4.05 13.69
CA ARG A 47 10.93 3.79 14.37
C ARG A 47 9.88 4.84 13.99
N GLU A 48 10.22 6.12 14.17
CA GLU A 48 9.27 7.22 13.89
C GLU A 48 8.93 7.30 12.40
N ASP A 49 9.91 7.04 11.53
CA ASP A 49 9.71 7.04 10.09
C ASP A 49 8.73 5.94 9.65
N LEU A 50 8.89 4.73 10.19
CA LEU A 50 7.98 3.61 9.90
C LEU A 50 6.58 3.84 10.50
N LEU A 51 6.47 4.44 11.69
CA LEU A 51 5.17 4.80 12.28
C LEU A 51 4.42 5.78 11.38
N GLU A 52 5.09 6.86 10.97
CA GLU A 52 4.50 7.88 10.11
C GLU A 52 4.10 7.30 8.75
N LEU A 53 4.96 6.46 8.15
CA LEU A 53 4.62 5.78 6.91
C LEU A 53 3.39 4.88 7.06
N CYS A 54 3.27 4.12 8.15
CA CYS A 54 2.12 3.26 8.41
C CYS A 54 0.83 4.06 8.62
N ARG A 55 0.89 5.23 9.25
CA ARG A 55 -0.27 6.13 9.40
C ARG A 55 -0.75 6.64 8.04
N ARG A 56 0.17 7.12 7.19
CA ARG A 56 -0.15 7.53 5.81
C ARG A 56 -0.71 6.38 4.99
N ALA A 57 -0.13 5.19 5.11
CA ALA A 57 -0.61 3.99 4.43
C ALA A 57 -2.02 3.58 4.91
N ARG A 58 -2.32 3.70 6.20
CA ARG A 58 -3.68 3.51 6.74
C ARG A 58 -4.64 4.53 6.14
N GLU A 59 -4.32 5.82 6.17
CA GLU A 59 -5.17 6.87 5.59
C GLU A 59 -5.45 6.61 4.11
N ALA A 60 -4.44 6.20 3.36
CA ALA A 60 -4.58 5.76 1.98
C ALA A 60 -5.53 4.56 1.84
N MET A 61 -5.34 3.53 2.66
CA MET A 61 -6.14 2.30 2.66
C MET A 61 -7.63 2.55 2.97
N PHE A 62 -7.93 3.46 3.89
CA PHE A 62 -9.30 3.81 4.31
C PHE A 62 -9.85 5.07 3.62
N SER A 63 -9.13 5.61 2.65
CA SER A 63 -9.65 6.64 1.75
C SER A 63 -10.75 6.09 0.84
N ARG A 64 -11.57 6.96 0.23
CA ARG A 64 -12.59 6.53 -0.75
C ARG A 64 -11.99 5.70 -1.92
N PRO A 65 -10.85 6.08 -2.53
CA PRO A 65 -10.12 5.24 -3.47
C PRO A 65 -9.64 3.91 -2.88
N GLY A 66 -9.15 3.90 -1.63
CA GLY A 66 -8.70 2.69 -0.94
C GLY A 66 -9.83 1.67 -0.70
N PHE A 67 -11.02 2.14 -0.32
CA PHE A 67 -12.22 1.29 -0.24
C PHE A 67 -12.60 0.69 -1.60
N ALA A 68 -12.54 1.49 -2.68
CA ALA A 68 -12.81 1.00 -4.02
C ALA A 68 -11.81 -0.09 -4.43
N LEU A 69 -10.52 0.11 -4.14
CA LEU A 69 -9.47 -0.88 -4.38
C LEU A 69 -9.75 -2.19 -3.63
N ARG A 70 -10.13 -2.12 -2.35
CA ARG A 70 -10.46 -3.31 -1.56
C ARG A 70 -11.65 -4.08 -2.13
N ALA A 71 -12.69 -3.38 -2.60
CA ALA A 71 -13.83 -4.02 -3.25
C ALA A 71 -13.39 -4.78 -4.51
N VAL A 72 -12.50 -4.21 -5.31
CA VAL A 72 -11.91 -4.88 -6.48
C VAL A 72 -11.13 -6.13 -6.07
N ILE A 73 -10.27 -6.04 -5.04
CA ILE A 73 -9.51 -7.20 -4.53
C ILE A 73 -10.42 -8.33 -4.03
N HIS A 74 -11.60 -8.01 -3.48
CA HIS A 74 -12.57 -8.99 -3.00
C HIS A 74 -13.41 -9.62 -4.10
N GLU A 75 -13.72 -8.89 -5.18
CA GLU A 75 -14.58 -9.35 -6.27
C GLU A 75 -13.85 -10.08 -7.40
N CYS A 76 -12.53 -9.94 -7.51
CA CYS A 76 -11.78 -10.51 -8.64
C CYS A 76 -11.57 -12.03 -8.51
N ASP A 77 -12.03 -12.77 -9.53
CA ASP A 77 -11.58 -14.12 -9.85
C ASP A 77 -10.07 -14.08 -10.23
N PRO A 78 -9.23 -15.09 -9.92
CA PRO A 78 -7.82 -15.19 -10.33
C PRO A 78 -7.46 -14.62 -11.72
N VAL A 79 -8.28 -14.82 -12.75
CA VAL A 79 -8.03 -14.29 -14.11
C VAL A 79 -8.18 -12.76 -14.21
N GLN A 80 -9.15 -12.19 -13.48
CA GLN A 80 -9.32 -10.74 -13.39
C GLN A 80 -8.26 -10.14 -12.46
N ALA A 81 -7.88 -10.87 -11.41
CA ALA A 81 -6.87 -10.46 -10.45
C ALA A 81 -5.53 -10.17 -11.13
N GLU A 82 -5.13 -10.91 -12.16
CA GLU A 82 -3.88 -10.67 -12.90
C GLU A 82 -3.85 -9.30 -13.60
N ARG A 83 -4.98 -8.85 -14.18
CA ARG A 83 -5.08 -7.52 -14.82
C ARG A 83 -4.99 -6.38 -13.82
N PHE A 84 -5.61 -6.55 -12.65
CA PHE A 84 -5.52 -5.57 -11.57
C PHE A 84 -4.20 -5.68 -10.82
N HIS A 85 -3.53 -6.83 -10.82
CA HIS A 85 -2.28 -7.06 -10.11
C HIS A 85 -1.22 -6.04 -10.53
N GLY A 86 -1.05 -5.77 -11.83
CA GLY A 86 -0.12 -4.73 -12.29
C GLY A 86 -0.44 -3.36 -11.71
N VAL A 87 -1.69 -2.91 -11.80
CA VAL A 87 -2.12 -1.60 -11.28
C VAL A 87 -1.99 -1.50 -9.76
N ILE A 88 -2.33 -2.56 -9.04
CA ILE A 88 -2.31 -2.60 -7.58
C ILE A 88 -0.87 -2.70 -7.09
N PHE A 89 -0.08 -3.58 -7.71
CA PHE A 89 1.31 -3.79 -7.33
C PHE A 89 2.16 -2.57 -7.69
N GLU A 90 2.18 -2.16 -8.96
CA GLU A 90 2.98 -1.02 -9.43
C GLU A 90 2.49 0.32 -8.86
N GLY A 91 1.18 0.47 -8.66
CA GLY A 91 0.58 1.73 -8.22
C GLY A 91 0.53 1.93 -6.71
N VAL A 92 0.59 0.85 -5.91
CA VAL A 92 0.40 0.92 -4.44
C VAL A 92 1.49 0.19 -3.68
N VAL A 93 1.75 -1.07 -4.03
CA VAL A 93 2.65 -1.94 -3.25
C VAL A 93 4.11 -1.58 -3.48
N GLU A 94 4.52 -1.45 -4.74
CA GLU A 94 5.89 -1.13 -5.12
C GLU A 94 6.35 0.25 -4.59
N PRO A 95 5.55 1.33 -4.69
CA PRO A 95 5.90 2.61 -4.08
C PRO A 95 6.10 2.49 -2.56
N ALA A 96 5.20 1.78 -1.86
CA ALA A 96 5.33 1.58 -0.41
C ALA A 96 6.61 0.80 -0.06
N ILE A 97 6.94 -0.26 -0.81
CA ILE A 97 8.19 -1.02 -0.67
C ILE A 97 9.41 -0.11 -0.91
N GLY A 98 9.36 0.77 -1.89
CA GLY A 98 10.39 1.76 -2.17
C GLY A 98 10.67 2.67 -0.97
N LEU A 99 9.62 3.20 -0.36
CA LEU A 99 9.74 4.07 0.83
C LEU A 99 10.28 3.32 2.05
N ILE A 100 9.82 2.08 2.29
CA ILE A 100 10.35 1.24 3.38
C ILE A 100 11.84 0.97 3.16
N ARG A 101 12.23 0.64 1.93
CA ARG A 101 13.63 0.42 1.56
C ARG A 101 14.48 1.64 1.85
N GLU A 102 14.00 2.83 1.50
CA GLU A 102 14.71 4.09 1.78
C GLU A 102 14.89 4.34 3.28
N ILE A 103 13.83 4.15 4.09
CA ILE A 103 13.89 4.27 5.54
C ILE A 103 14.89 3.27 6.14
N VAL A 104 14.82 2.00 5.74
CA VAL A 104 15.73 0.94 6.21
C VAL A 104 17.17 1.25 5.81
N THR A 105 17.40 1.72 4.58
CA THR A 105 18.75 2.06 4.09
C THR A 105 19.36 3.20 4.89
N ARG A 106 18.61 4.28 5.14
CA ARG A 106 19.07 5.38 6.02
C ARG A 106 19.30 4.91 7.46
N GLY A 107 18.47 4.00 7.94
CA GLY A 107 18.68 3.34 9.23
C GLY A 107 20.01 2.59 9.33
N ILE A 108 20.41 1.91 8.25
CA ILE A 108 21.70 1.22 8.17
C ILE A 108 22.84 2.25 8.20
N GLU A 109 22.73 3.33 7.43
CA GLU A 109 23.74 4.41 7.42
C GLU A 109 23.91 5.07 8.79
N ARG A 110 22.82 5.19 9.57
CA ARG A 110 22.82 5.70 10.96
C ARG A 110 23.21 4.66 12.01
N SER A 111 23.49 3.42 11.61
CA SER A 111 23.73 2.28 12.53
C SER A 111 22.56 1.96 13.48
N GLU A 112 21.34 2.40 13.15
CA GLU A 112 20.11 2.04 13.86
C GLU A 112 19.59 0.66 13.45
N VAL A 113 20.00 0.19 12.26
CA VAL A 113 19.52 -1.03 11.61
C VAL A 113 20.69 -1.92 11.22
N ARG A 114 20.52 -3.23 11.37
CA ARG A 114 21.51 -4.24 10.96
C ARG A 114 21.74 -4.23 9.44
N ALA A 115 22.98 -4.43 9.01
CA ALA A 115 23.37 -4.28 7.61
C ALA A 115 22.69 -5.29 6.64
N ASP A 116 22.26 -6.45 7.13
CA ASP A 116 21.59 -7.49 6.34
C ASP A 116 20.05 -7.33 6.29
N ALA A 117 19.50 -6.29 6.92
CA ALA A 117 18.06 -6.02 6.92
C ALA A 117 17.52 -5.57 5.55
N ALA A 118 18.40 -5.16 4.62
CA ALA A 118 18.00 -4.68 3.29
C ALA A 118 17.64 -5.83 2.33
N ASN A 119 16.63 -6.63 2.67
CA ASN A 119 16.15 -7.76 1.87
C ASN A 119 14.63 -7.71 1.64
N SER A 120 14.15 -8.44 0.63
CA SER A 120 12.75 -8.41 0.20
C SER A 120 11.77 -8.76 1.32
N TYR A 121 12.06 -9.77 2.14
CA TYR A 121 11.16 -10.17 3.22
C TYR A 121 10.97 -9.08 4.28
N VAL A 122 12.02 -8.31 4.58
CA VAL A 122 11.92 -7.16 5.50
C VAL A 122 11.05 -6.07 4.89
N PHE A 123 11.23 -5.76 3.60
CA PHE A 123 10.44 -4.74 2.93
C PHE A 123 8.97 -5.14 2.78
N ASP A 124 8.69 -6.43 2.61
CA ASP A 124 7.34 -6.98 2.49
C ASP A 124 6.59 -7.04 3.83
N ALA A 125 7.30 -7.03 4.97
CA ALA A 125 6.72 -7.33 6.28
C ALA A 125 5.56 -6.39 6.65
N ILE A 126 5.74 -5.07 6.49
CA ILE A 126 4.70 -4.07 6.77
C ILE A 126 3.49 -4.22 5.83
N PRO A 127 3.64 -4.11 4.50
CA PRO A 127 2.50 -4.21 3.60
C PRO A 127 1.77 -5.56 3.71
N ALA A 128 2.51 -6.66 3.91
CA ALA A 128 1.92 -7.98 4.12
C ALA A 128 1.10 -8.05 5.40
N MET A 129 1.64 -7.56 6.53
CA MET A 129 0.93 -7.56 7.81
C MET A 129 -0.31 -6.67 7.75
N MET A 130 -0.19 -5.46 7.18
CA MET A 130 -1.29 -4.51 6.98
C MET A 130 -2.42 -5.13 6.18
N MET A 131 -2.10 -5.72 5.03
CA MET A 131 -3.08 -6.40 4.18
C MET A 131 -3.71 -7.61 4.89
N TYR A 132 -2.90 -8.44 5.55
CA TYR A 132 -3.38 -9.63 6.25
C TYR A 132 -4.39 -9.28 7.35
N ARG A 133 -4.06 -8.34 8.26
CA ARG A 133 -4.97 -7.99 9.35
C ARG A 133 -6.22 -7.27 8.88
N SER A 134 -6.13 -6.42 7.86
CA SER A 134 -7.32 -5.77 7.30
C SER A 134 -8.23 -6.75 6.54
N LYS A 135 -7.67 -7.75 5.85
CA LYS A 135 -8.45 -8.74 5.10
C LYS A 135 -9.03 -9.84 5.98
N VAL A 136 -8.24 -10.37 6.93
CA VAL A 136 -8.61 -11.57 7.72
C VAL A 136 -9.30 -11.20 9.03
N TYR A 137 -8.87 -10.12 9.69
CA TYR A 137 -9.41 -9.70 10.98
C TYR A 137 -10.26 -8.43 10.92
N ALA A 138 -10.52 -7.91 9.70
CA ALA A 138 -11.19 -6.64 9.49
C ALA A 138 -10.58 -5.48 10.31
N SER A 139 -9.27 -5.53 10.57
CA SER A 139 -8.57 -4.51 11.35
C SER A 139 -8.54 -3.18 10.61
N GLU A 140 -8.86 -2.11 11.35
CA GLU A 140 -8.78 -0.72 10.88
C GLU A 140 -7.45 -0.04 11.22
N TRP A 141 -6.50 -0.79 11.81
CA TRP A 141 -5.19 -0.27 12.18
C TRP A 141 -5.26 0.95 13.11
N SER A 142 -5.74 0.76 14.34
CA SER A 142 -5.67 1.84 15.34
C SER A 142 -4.23 2.30 15.53
N ASP A 143 -4.01 3.53 16.05
CA ASP A 143 -2.64 4.00 16.32
C ASP A 143 -1.87 3.02 17.21
N ARG A 144 -2.57 2.41 18.16
CA ARG A 144 -2.03 1.34 19.00
C ARG A 144 -1.64 0.09 18.22
N ASP A 145 -2.45 -0.37 17.25
CA ASP A 145 -2.08 -1.53 16.41
C ASP A 145 -0.81 -1.25 15.60
N ILE A 146 -0.69 -0.03 15.07
CA ILE A 146 0.49 0.42 14.31
C ILE A 146 1.71 0.45 15.24
N GLU A 147 1.58 1.06 16.41
CA GLU A 147 2.65 1.11 17.41
C GLU A 147 3.09 -0.29 17.84
N GLU A 148 2.15 -1.19 18.14
CA GLU A 148 2.48 -2.56 18.53
C GLU A 148 3.16 -3.34 17.38
N MET A 149 2.73 -3.15 16.13
CA MET A 149 3.39 -3.75 14.96
C MET A 149 4.82 -3.22 14.82
N ILE A 150 5.03 -1.91 14.93
CA ILE A 150 6.37 -1.35 14.79
C ILE A 150 7.27 -1.78 15.95
N ASP A 151 6.80 -1.67 17.18
CA ASP A 151 7.64 -1.89 18.37
C ASP A 151 7.93 -3.37 18.66
N ARG A 152 6.99 -4.26 18.34
CA ARG A 152 7.11 -5.69 18.68
C ARG A 152 7.53 -6.57 17.51
N LEU A 153 7.38 -6.10 16.28
CA LEU A 153 7.78 -6.85 15.09
C LEU A 153 8.91 -6.14 14.35
N MET A 154 8.67 -4.93 13.84
CA MET A 154 9.62 -4.30 12.91
C MET A 154 10.91 -3.85 13.58
N VAL A 155 10.83 -3.13 14.70
CA VAL A 155 12.02 -2.64 15.41
C VAL A 155 12.91 -3.80 15.89
N PRO A 156 12.39 -4.86 16.54
CA PRO A 156 13.20 -6.03 16.89
C PRO A 156 13.79 -6.75 15.68
N LEU A 157 13.06 -6.82 14.57
CA LEU A 157 13.54 -7.41 13.32
C LEU A 157 14.72 -6.61 12.72
N LEU A 158 14.70 -5.29 12.86
CA LEU A 158 15.68 -4.38 12.24
C LEU A 158 16.90 -4.09 13.11
N ARG A 159 16.79 -4.18 14.44
CA ARG A 159 17.87 -3.81 15.35
C ARG A 159 19.16 -4.62 15.10
N PRO A 160 20.34 -4.01 15.25
CA PRO A 160 21.60 -4.73 15.33
C PRO A 160 21.53 -5.83 16.39
N ALA A 161 22.17 -6.97 16.11
CA ALA A 161 22.39 -7.96 17.16
C ALA A 161 23.19 -7.29 18.28
N THR A 162 22.66 -7.32 19.49
CA THR A 162 23.48 -7.07 20.68
C THR A 162 24.36 -8.28 20.89
N ASP A 163 25.66 -8.12 20.64
CA ASP A 163 26.70 -9.02 21.16
C ASP A 163 26.68 -9.08 22.70
#